data_AF-A0AAW0BJR1-F1
#
_entry.id   AF-A0AAW0BJR1-F1
#
_cell.length_a   1.000
_cell.length_b   1.000
_cell.length_c   1.000
_cell.angle_alpha   90.00
_cell.angle_beta   90.00
_cell.angle_gamma   90.00
#
_symmetry.space_group_name_H-M   'P 1'
#
loop_
_entity.id
_entity.type
_entity.pdbx_description
1 polymer ?
#
loop_
_entity_poly.entity_id
_entity_poly.type
_entity_poly.pdbx_seq_one_letter_code
_entity_poly.pdbx_strand_id
1 'polypeptide(L)'
;RPLFPTAKIKLKTTLNPNFLTIRYHTSTIIPDTTFTLLQALSESADACPPLKSAVGCVKALWTLAKRTKHCKSDALDIARRSNEILTNIADAVPDASTISPPMLQSIERFTLLLDDVRSSMEDMAQTDRLSRLLHLNRNERAIKQIQARLDNAYRDFVAASTLRVEVKQTQLVLAHAEIVLSQNNIA
;
A
#
# COMPACT_ATOMS: atom_id res chain seq x y z
N ARG A 1 1.47 44.19 22.99
CA ARG A 1 0.65 42.94 22.99
C ARG A 1 0.51 42.48 21.55
N PRO A 2 0.77 41.20 21.25
CA PRO A 2 1.32 40.72 19.97
C PRO A 2 0.26 40.72 18.85
N LEU A 3 0.53 41.02 17.57
CA LEU A 3 1.65 40.71 16.65
C LEU A 3 1.56 39.29 16.07
N PHE A 4 0.73 39.12 15.03
CA PHE A 4 0.86 38.04 14.05
C PHE A 4 1.06 38.66 12.66
N PRO A 5 2.28 38.58 12.10
CA PRO A 5 2.52 38.98 10.72
C PRO A 5 2.06 37.89 9.75
N THR A 6 1.34 38.30 8.70
CA THR A 6 0.96 37.49 7.55
C THR A 6 2.19 37.17 6.71
N ALA A 7 2.68 35.94 6.78
CA ALA A 7 3.75 35.48 5.89
C ALA A 7 3.15 35.13 4.51
N LYS A 8 3.43 35.98 3.52
CA LYS A 8 3.18 35.70 2.09
C LYS A 8 4.23 34.69 1.60
N ILE A 9 3.80 33.47 1.29
CA ILE A 9 4.67 32.48 0.64
C ILE A 9 4.71 32.80 -0.86
N LYS A 10 5.85 33.30 -1.34
CA LYS A 10 6.15 33.39 -2.79
C LYS A 10 6.49 31.99 -3.30
N LEU A 11 5.59 31.38 -4.06
CA LEU A 11 5.89 30.21 -4.87
C LEU A 11 6.72 30.66 -6.09
N LYS A 12 8.02 30.37 -6.06
CA LYS A 12 8.88 30.47 -7.24
C LYS A 12 8.89 29.09 -7.91
N THR A 13 8.04 28.91 -8.90
CA THR A 13 7.98 27.71 -9.72
C THR A 13 9.06 27.81 -10.80
N THR A 14 10.16 27.10 -10.62
CA THR A 14 11.06 26.75 -11.72
C THR A 14 11.05 25.22 -11.82
N LEU A 15 10.23 24.70 -12.72
CA LEU A 15 10.20 23.29 -13.09
C LEU A 15 11.55 22.90 -13.71
N ASN A 16 12.20 21.89 -13.13
CA ASN A 16 13.23 21.09 -13.79
C ASN A 16 12.70 19.64 -13.85
N PRO A 17 12.64 19.00 -15.03
CA PRO A 17 11.91 17.74 -15.21
C PRO A 17 12.72 16.47 -14.86
N ASN A 18 13.92 16.57 -14.30
CA ASN A 18 14.75 15.38 -14.05
C ASN A 18 14.81 15.02 -12.57
N PHE A 19 14.08 13.96 -12.21
CA PHE A 19 14.35 13.02 -11.13
C PHE A 19 14.74 13.63 -9.77
N LEU A 20 13.76 13.82 -8.89
CA LEU A 20 14.00 14.00 -7.46
C LEU A 20 13.31 12.88 -6.68
N THR A 21 14.13 11.88 -6.31
CA THR A 21 13.86 11.01 -5.17
C THR A 21 13.73 11.89 -3.93
N ILE A 22 12.50 12.16 -3.51
CA ILE A 22 12.27 12.94 -2.29
C ILE A 22 12.51 12.01 -1.09
N ARG A 23 13.73 12.02 -0.55
CA ARG A 23 13.99 11.53 0.80
C ARG A 23 13.43 12.55 1.79
N TYR A 24 12.20 12.31 2.23
CA TYR A 24 11.63 13.04 3.37
C TYR A 24 12.34 12.58 4.64
N HIS A 25 13.31 13.38 5.09
CA HIS A 25 13.82 13.28 6.45
C HIS A 25 12.96 14.18 7.34
N THR A 26 11.79 13.68 7.73
CA THR A 26 10.99 14.28 8.80
C THR A 26 10.96 13.32 9.98
N SER A 27 11.85 13.59 10.93
CA SER A 27 11.73 13.10 12.31
C SER A 27 10.55 13.81 12.97
N THR A 28 9.33 13.37 12.65
CA THR A 28 8.12 13.80 13.34
C THR A 28 7.31 12.56 13.71
N ILE A 29 6.93 12.52 14.97
CA ILE A 29 6.19 11.48 15.66
C ILE A 29 4.88 11.22 14.89
N ILE A 30 4.80 10.17 14.07
CA ILE A 30 3.54 9.63 13.53
C ILE A 30 3.34 8.16 13.98
N PRO A 31 3.11 7.90 15.28
CA PRO A 31 2.76 6.56 15.76
C PRO A 31 1.25 6.34 15.96
N ASP A 32 0.46 7.38 16.20
CA ASP A 32 -0.91 7.23 16.70
C ASP A 32 -1.97 7.31 15.60
N THR A 33 -1.86 8.29 14.71
CA THR A 33 -2.81 8.45 13.59
C THR A 33 -2.80 7.24 12.65
N THR A 34 -1.63 6.66 12.37
CA THR A 34 -1.51 5.44 11.55
C THR A 34 -2.19 4.25 12.22
N PHE A 35 -2.07 4.13 13.54
CA PHE A 35 -2.69 3.02 14.26
C PHE A 35 -4.21 3.17 14.34
N THR A 36 -4.69 4.41 14.50
CA THR A 36 -6.12 4.74 14.39
C THR A 36 -6.67 4.43 13.00
N LEU A 37 -5.95 4.79 11.94
CA LEU A 37 -6.36 4.47 10.56
C LEU A 37 -6.42 2.96 10.35
N LEU A 38 -5.38 2.22 10.76
CA LEU A 38 -5.37 0.76 10.67
C LEU A 38 -6.47 0.12 11.55
N GLN A 39 -6.88 0.76 12.64
CA GLN A 39 -8.00 0.29 13.46
C GLN A 39 -9.32 0.47 12.73
N ALA A 40 -9.59 1.67 12.20
CA ALA A 40 -10.78 1.94 11.40
C ALA A 40 -10.84 1.02 10.15
N LEU A 41 -9.71 0.83 9.46
CA LEU A 41 -9.61 -0.10 8.33
C LEU A 41 -9.93 -1.53 8.75
N SER A 42 -9.43 -1.99 9.90
CA SER A 42 -9.73 -3.34 10.41
C SER A 42 -11.21 -3.56 10.65
N GLU A 43 -11.91 -2.55 11.18
CA GLU A 43 -13.36 -2.61 11.46
C GLU A 43 -14.17 -2.58 10.16
N SER A 44 -13.76 -1.74 9.18
CA SER A 44 -14.39 -1.71 7.86
C SER A 44 -14.17 -2.98 7.05
N ALA A 45 -13.07 -3.70 7.29
CA ALA A 45 -12.68 -4.91 6.58
C ALA A 45 -13.29 -6.20 7.18
N ASP A 46 -14.21 -6.12 8.14
CA ASP A 46 -14.81 -7.30 8.78
C ASP A 46 -15.52 -8.24 7.77
N ALA A 47 -16.05 -7.68 6.68
CA ALA A 47 -16.65 -8.44 5.58
C ALA A 47 -15.63 -8.94 4.54
N CYS A 48 -14.34 -8.59 4.66
CA CYS A 48 -13.26 -8.99 3.76
C CYS A 48 -12.08 -9.59 4.57
N PRO A 49 -12.14 -10.89 4.92
CA PRO A 49 -11.12 -11.52 5.76
C PRO A 49 -9.67 -11.34 5.29
N PRO A 50 -9.36 -11.41 3.97
CA PRO A 50 -8.00 -11.18 3.49
C PRO A 50 -7.48 -9.76 3.76
N LEU A 51 -8.34 -8.74 3.63
CA LEU A 51 -7.99 -7.35 3.90
C LEU A 51 -7.78 -7.12 5.40
N LYS A 52 -8.63 -7.71 6.25
CA LYS A 52 -8.45 -7.68 7.71
C LYS A 52 -7.14 -8.32 8.14
N SER A 53 -6.76 -9.44 7.52
CA SER A 53 -5.47 -10.08 7.76
C SER A 53 -4.30 -9.17 7.36
N ALA A 54 -4.37 -8.55 6.18
CA ALA A 54 -3.36 -7.58 5.74
C ALA A 54 -3.18 -6.41 6.72
N VAL A 55 -4.29 -5.85 7.23
CA VAL A 55 -4.27 -4.81 8.27
C VAL A 55 -3.53 -5.29 9.53
N GLY A 56 -3.82 -6.52 9.98
CA GLY A 56 -3.11 -7.14 11.10
C GLY A 56 -1.60 -7.24 10.86
N CYS A 57 -1.19 -7.68 9.68
CA CYS A 57 0.23 -7.76 9.30
C CYS A 57 0.89 -6.37 9.32
N VAL A 58 0.25 -5.34 8.75
CA VAL A 58 0.80 -3.97 8.75
C VAL A 58 0.94 -3.42 10.18
N LYS A 59 -0.04 -3.66 11.07
CA LYS A 59 0.08 -3.29 12.51
C LYS A 59 1.28 -3.97 13.17
N ALA A 60 1.52 -5.25 12.86
CA ALA A 60 2.67 -5.99 13.36
C ALA A 60 3.99 -5.41 12.84
N LEU A 61 4.08 -5.06 11.55
CA LEU A 61 5.24 -4.42 10.95
C LEU A 61 5.58 -3.09 11.62
N TRP A 62 4.58 -2.24 11.89
CA TRP A 62 4.78 -0.99 12.64
C TRP A 62 5.30 -1.24 14.07
N THR A 63 4.78 -2.26 14.73
CA THR A 63 5.20 -2.64 16.08
C THR A 63 6.66 -3.12 16.08
N LEU A 64 7.03 -3.96 15.12
CA LEU A 64 8.40 -4.42 14.93
C LEU A 64 9.32 -3.25 14.62
N ALA A 65 8.98 -2.42 13.64
CA ALA A 65 9.78 -1.25 13.24
C ALA A 65 10.04 -0.29 14.41
N LYS A 66 9.07 -0.10 15.32
CA LYS A 66 9.26 0.70 16.54
C LYS A 66 10.21 0.05 17.54
N ARG A 67 10.19 -1.29 17.64
CA ARG A 67 11.03 -2.08 18.57
C ARG A 67 12.45 -2.31 18.05
N THR A 68 12.67 -2.30 16.73
CA THR A 68 13.99 -2.55 16.15
C THR A 68 14.94 -1.40 16.48
N LYS A 69 16.06 -1.73 17.12
CA LYS A 69 17.13 -0.76 17.44
C LYS A 69 18.02 -0.44 16.25
N HIS A 70 18.04 -1.32 15.25
CA HIS A 70 18.93 -1.28 14.08
C HIS A 70 18.10 -1.25 12.80
N CYS A 71 18.58 -0.57 11.76
CA CYS A 71 17.81 -0.37 10.52
C CYS A 71 16.41 0.21 10.78
N LYS A 72 16.23 0.98 11.87
CA LYS A 72 14.92 1.50 12.29
C LYS A 72 14.28 2.35 11.20
N SER A 73 15.08 3.17 10.51
CA SER A 73 14.60 3.96 9.38
C SER A 73 14.03 3.07 8.29
N ASP A 74 14.78 2.05 7.88
CA ASP A 74 14.35 1.14 6.81
C ASP A 74 13.13 0.31 7.19
N ALA A 75 13.07 -0.17 8.43
CA ALA A 75 11.92 -0.88 8.98
C ALA A 75 10.67 0.01 9.01
N LEU A 76 10.82 1.30 9.36
CA LEU A 76 9.74 2.27 9.31
C LEU A 76 9.34 2.60 7.86
N ASP A 77 10.28 2.63 6.92
CA ASP A 77 10.00 2.87 5.51
C ASP A 77 9.21 1.70 4.90
N ILE A 78 9.55 0.46 5.24
CA ILE A 78 8.77 -0.74 4.88
C ILE A 78 7.36 -0.65 5.47
N ALA A 79 7.23 -0.41 6.77
CA ALA A 79 5.92 -0.32 7.43
C ALA A 79 5.05 0.81 6.85
N ARG A 80 5.66 1.95 6.52
CA ARG A 80 4.98 3.06 5.85
C ARG A 80 4.52 2.67 4.46
N ARG A 81 5.39 2.06 3.64
CA ARG A 81 5.04 1.64 2.28
C ARG A 81 3.92 0.61 2.26
N SER A 82 3.97 -0.37 3.16
CA SER A 82 2.91 -1.36 3.33
C SER A 82 1.58 -0.71 3.72
N ASN A 83 1.60 0.31 4.60
CA ASN A 83 0.41 1.06 4.96
C ASN A 83 -0.17 1.85 3.78
N GLU A 84 0.67 2.54 3.02
CA GLU A 84 0.23 3.28 1.82
C GLU A 84 -0.48 2.35 0.81
N ILE A 85 0.12 1.20 0.52
CA ILE A 85 -0.46 0.20 -0.40
C ILE A 85 -1.80 -0.31 0.14
N LEU A 86 -1.85 -0.64 1.44
CA LEU A 86 -3.06 -1.14 2.08
C LEU A 86 -4.19 -0.10 2.05
N THR A 87 -3.88 1.17 2.30
CA THR A 87 -4.86 2.27 2.18
C THR A 87 -5.38 2.37 0.74
N ASN A 88 -4.51 2.33 -0.26
CA ASN A 88 -4.93 2.37 -1.66
C ASN A 88 -5.82 1.16 -2.05
N ILE A 89 -5.52 -0.03 -1.53
CA ILE A 89 -6.37 -1.22 -1.74
C ILE A 89 -7.74 -1.03 -1.10
N ALA A 90 -7.78 -0.52 0.14
CA ALA A 90 -9.04 -0.27 0.85
C ALA A 90 -9.90 0.79 0.14
N ASP A 91 -9.28 1.88 -0.33
CA ASP A 91 -9.98 2.93 -1.07
C ASP A 91 -10.57 2.41 -2.39
N ALA A 92 -9.90 1.44 -3.03
CA ALA A 92 -10.38 0.79 -4.25
C ALA A 92 -11.46 -0.28 -4.00
N VAL A 93 -11.68 -0.66 -2.73
CA VAL A 93 -12.64 -1.69 -2.31
C VAL A 93 -13.58 -1.10 -1.25
N PRO A 94 -14.54 -0.24 -1.65
CA PRO A 94 -15.46 0.40 -0.71
C PRO A 94 -16.45 -0.59 -0.09
N ASP A 95 -16.69 -1.73 -0.73
CA ASP A 95 -17.55 -2.81 -0.24
C ASP A 95 -16.97 -4.18 -0.64
N ALA A 96 -16.98 -5.14 0.28
CA ALA A 96 -16.52 -6.51 0.06
C ALA A 96 -17.27 -7.21 -1.09
N SER A 97 -18.55 -6.85 -1.34
CA SER A 97 -19.32 -7.39 -2.46
C SER A 97 -18.75 -7.01 -3.84
N THR A 98 -17.90 -5.97 -3.88
CA THR A 98 -17.34 -5.45 -5.12
C THR A 98 -16.04 -6.13 -5.54
N ILE A 99 -15.48 -6.99 -4.67
CA ILE A 99 -14.21 -7.68 -4.92
C ILE A 99 -14.41 -8.78 -5.96
N SER A 100 -13.72 -8.66 -7.09
CA SER A 100 -13.67 -9.73 -8.08
C SER A 100 -12.71 -10.85 -7.64
N PRO A 101 -12.86 -12.10 -8.13
CA PRO A 101 -11.94 -13.18 -7.78
C PRO A 101 -10.46 -12.86 -8.07
N PRO A 102 -10.09 -12.20 -9.19
CA PRO A 102 -8.70 -11.77 -9.42
C PRO A 102 -8.21 -10.74 -8.39
N MET A 103 -9.06 -9.78 -7.99
CA MET A 103 -8.71 -8.81 -6.95
C MET A 103 -8.50 -9.49 -5.61
N LEU A 104 -9.38 -10.43 -5.23
CA LEU A 104 -9.27 -11.21 -4.01
C LEU A 104 -7.93 -11.95 -3.96
N GLN A 105 -7.56 -12.62 -5.06
CA GLN A 105 -6.30 -13.34 -5.17
C GLN A 105 -5.08 -12.40 -5.04
N SER A 106 -5.14 -11.20 -5.62
CA SER A 106 -4.07 -10.20 -5.45
C SER A 106 -3.96 -9.70 -4.01
N ILE A 107 -5.09 -9.51 -3.31
CA ILE A 107 -5.11 -9.15 -1.88
C ILE A 107 -4.49 -10.28 -1.04
N GLU A 108 -4.85 -11.54 -1.30
CA GLU A 108 -4.27 -12.69 -0.59
C GLU A 108 -2.76 -12.80 -0.79
N ARG A 109 -2.27 -12.62 -2.02
CA ARG A 109 -0.82 -12.59 -2.31
C ARG A 109 -0.13 -11.46 -1.58
N PHE A 110 -0.75 -10.28 -1.51
CA PHE A 110 -0.23 -9.16 -0.75
C PHE A 110 -0.15 -9.47 0.74
N THR A 111 -1.18 -10.10 1.32
CA THR A 111 -1.19 -10.54 2.73
C THR A 111 -0.07 -11.54 3.02
N LEU A 112 0.12 -12.55 2.16
CA LEU A 112 1.21 -13.52 2.30
C LEU A 112 2.59 -12.85 2.21
N LEU A 113 2.74 -11.87 1.31
CA LEU A 113 3.95 -11.08 1.21
C LEU A 113 4.21 -10.28 2.48
N LEU A 114 3.18 -9.66 3.07
CA LEU A 114 3.34 -8.92 4.33
C LEU A 114 3.77 -9.83 5.49
N ASP A 115 3.28 -11.07 5.52
CA ASP A 115 3.67 -12.06 6.53
C ASP A 115 5.15 -12.47 6.36
N ASP A 116 5.59 -12.73 5.13
CA ASP A 116 7.00 -13.03 4.80
C ASP A 116 7.94 -11.85 5.15
N VAL A 117 7.50 -10.62 4.88
CA VAL A 117 8.21 -9.40 5.28
C VAL A 117 8.30 -9.29 6.80
N ARG A 118 7.22 -9.63 7.52
CA ARG A 118 7.20 -9.63 8.98
C ARG A 118 8.25 -10.59 9.53
N SER A 119 8.26 -11.83 9.06
CA SER A 119 9.23 -12.85 9.46
C SER A 119 10.67 -12.41 9.17
N SER A 120 10.91 -11.86 7.98
CA SER A 120 12.23 -11.30 7.63
C SER A 120 12.67 -10.18 8.58
N MET A 121 11.74 -9.31 9.01
CA MET A 121 12.02 -8.24 9.97
C MET A 121 12.27 -8.74 11.39
N GLU A 122 11.57 -9.79 11.81
CA GLU A 122 11.80 -10.47 13.09
C GLU A 122 13.21 -11.08 13.14
N ASP A 123 13.62 -11.78 12.08
CA ASP A 123 14.96 -12.36 11.97
C ASP A 123 16.05 -11.28 12.01
N MET A 124 15.85 -10.16 11.30
CA MET A 124 16.76 -9.03 11.34
C MET A 124 16.84 -8.40 12.74
N ALA A 125 15.76 -8.42 13.52
CA ALA A 125 15.74 -7.85 14.87
C ALA A 125 16.53 -8.70 15.90
N GLN A 126 16.72 -9.99 15.64
CA GLN A 126 17.37 -10.95 16.54
C GLN A 126 18.89 -11.12 16.31
N THR A 127 19.47 -10.53 15.26
CA THR A 127 20.87 -10.80 14.87
C THR A 127 21.93 -9.94 15.57
N ASP A 128 23.07 -10.59 15.89
CA ASP A 128 24.11 -10.10 16.79
C ASP A 128 25.10 -9.07 16.15
N ARG A 129 25.90 -8.40 16.99
CA ARG A 129 26.72 -7.22 16.61
C ARG A 129 27.76 -7.43 15.50
N LEU A 130 28.33 -8.63 15.35
CA LEU A 130 29.41 -8.91 14.38
C LEU A 130 28.91 -9.39 13.02
N SER A 131 27.78 -10.10 12.97
CA SER A 131 27.05 -10.33 11.71
C SER A 131 26.62 -9.00 11.07
N ARG A 132 26.44 -7.95 11.88
CA ARG A 132 25.85 -6.68 11.47
C ARG A 132 26.58 -5.92 10.35
N LEU A 133 27.91 -6.00 10.27
CA LEU A 133 28.68 -5.32 9.22
C LEU A 133 28.57 -6.04 7.87
N LEU A 134 28.64 -7.37 7.86
CA LEU A 134 28.40 -8.20 6.66
C LEU A 134 26.93 -8.14 6.22
N HIS A 135 26.02 -8.05 7.18
CA HIS A 135 24.59 -7.92 6.93
C HIS A 135 24.17 -6.52 6.48
N LEU A 136 24.94 -5.45 6.67
CA LEU A 136 24.49 -4.10 6.28
C LEU A 136 24.16 -4.00 4.77
N ASN A 137 25.09 -4.48 3.93
CA ASN A 137 24.90 -4.50 2.47
C ASN A 137 23.86 -5.54 2.03
N ARG A 138 23.76 -6.66 2.74
CA ARG A 138 22.75 -7.70 2.47
C ARG A 138 21.35 -7.23 2.85
N ASN A 139 21.24 -6.48 3.94
CA ASN A 139 20.01 -5.88 4.45
C ASN A 139 19.56 -4.77 3.51
N GLU A 140 20.44 -3.91 3.00
CA GLU A 140 20.05 -2.89 2.01
C GLU A 140 19.45 -3.53 0.75
N ARG A 141 20.07 -4.60 0.22
CA ARG A 141 19.51 -5.35 -0.91
C ARG A 141 18.17 -6.01 -0.54
N ALA A 142 18.07 -6.62 0.64
CA ALA A 142 16.84 -7.26 1.11
C ALA A 142 15.70 -6.24 1.26
N ILE A 143 15.98 -5.05 1.81
CA ILE A 143 15.01 -3.95 1.95
C ILE A 143 14.53 -3.49 0.57
N LYS A 144 15.44 -3.26 -0.38
CA LYS A 144 15.07 -2.89 -1.76
C LYS A 144 14.24 -3.97 -2.43
N GLN A 145 14.59 -5.23 -2.21
CA GLN A 145 13.83 -6.37 -2.73
C GLN A 145 12.43 -6.45 -2.11
N ILE A 146 12.29 -6.21 -0.81
CA ILE A 146 11.00 -6.14 -0.12
C ILE A 146 10.15 -5.02 -0.71
N GLN A 147 10.68 -3.82 -0.86
CA GLN A 147 9.97 -2.69 -1.47
C GLN A 147 9.51 -3.00 -2.89
N ALA A 148 10.40 -3.57 -3.72
CA ALA A 148 10.04 -3.97 -5.07
C ALA A 148 8.94 -5.04 -5.11
N ARG A 149 8.96 -6.01 -4.18
CA ARG A 149 7.91 -7.03 -4.07
C ARG A 149 6.57 -6.42 -3.66
N LEU A 150 6.57 -5.48 -2.72
CA LEU A 150 5.36 -4.75 -2.31
C LEU A 150 4.78 -3.96 -3.50
N ASP A 151 5.62 -3.26 -4.25
CA ASP A 151 5.21 -2.51 -5.44
C ASP A 151 4.70 -3.42 -6.57
N ASN A 152 5.27 -4.61 -6.73
CA ASN A 152 4.79 -5.60 -7.69
C ASN A 152 3.42 -6.15 -7.29
N ALA A 153 3.24 -6.53 -6.03
CA ALA A 153 1.95 -7.00 -5.52
C ALA A 153 0.85 -5.93 -5.67
N TYR A 154 1.20 -4.65 -5.43
CA TYR A 154 0.27 -3.55 -5.68
C TYR A 154 -0.05 -3.38 -7.17
N ARG A 155 0.94 -3.51 -8.07
CA ARG A 155 0.70 -3.49 -9.52
C ARG A 155 -0.23 -4.61 -9.97
N ASP A 156 -0.05 -5.82 -9.44
CA ASP A 156 -0.93 -6.97 -9.72
C ASP A 156 -2.36 -6.69 -9.26
N PHE A 157 -2.54 -6.02 -8.12
CA PHE A 157 -3.85 -5.57 -7.65
C PHE A 157 -4.48 -4.54 -8.61
N VAL A 158 -3.72 -3.51 -9.01
CA VAL A 158 -4.21 -2.47 -9.95
C VAL A 158 -4.59 -3.08 -11.31
N ALA A 159 -3.81 -4.04 -11.81
CA ALA A 159 -4.14 -4.75 -13.04
C ALA A 159 -5.45 -5.55 -12.89
N ALA A 160 -5.60 -6.28 -11.78
CA ALA A 160 -6.79 -7.05 -11.47
C ALA A 160 -8.05 -6.16 -11.30
N SER A 161 -7.90 -4.96 -10.72
CA SER A 161 -9.01 -4.03 -10.56
C SER A 161 -9.41 -3.34 -11.89
N THR A 162 -8.45 -3.13 -12.80
CA THR A 162 -8.71 -2.53 -14.11
C THR A 162 -9.46 -3.48 -15.04
N LEU A 163 -9.10 -4.78 -15.05
CA LEU A 163 -9.81 -5.81 -15.84
C LEU A 163 -11.32 -5.84 -15.58
N ARG A 164 -11.75 -5.49 -14.37
CA ARG A 164 -13.17 -5.39 -13.99
C ARG A 164 -13.92 -4.30 -14.76
N VAL A 165 -13.27 -3.18 -15.07
CA VAL A 165 -13.88 -2.05 -15.79
C VAL A 165 -14.17 -2.45 -17.24
N GLU A 166 -13.20 -3.11 -17.88
CA GLU A 166 -13.28 -3.48 -19.30
C GLU A 166 -14.32 -4.58 -19.57
N VAL A 167 -14.43 -5.59 -18.70
CA VAL A 167 -15.41 -6.67 -18.85
C VAL A 167 -16.85 -6.13 -18.73
N LYS A 168 -17.11 -5.26 -17.74
CA LYS A 168 -18.45 -4.67 -17.58
C LYS A 168 -18.81 -3.74 -18.74
N GLN A 169 -17.84 -2.99 -19.27
CA GLN A 169 -18.07 -2.13 -20.42
C GLN A 169 -18.39 -2.93 -21.69
N THR A 170 -17.68 -4.04 -21.92
CA THR A 170 -17.93 -4.91 -23.07
C THR A 170 -19.31 -5.55 -23.02
N GLN A 171 -19.74 -6.01 -21.84
CA GLN A 171 -21.09 -6.56 -21.64
C GLN A 171 -22.18 -5.52 -21.88
N LEU A 172 -21.97 -4.27 -21.45
CA LEU A 172 -22.90 -3.17 -21.72
C LEU A 172 -23.02 -2.86 -23.21
N VAL A 173 -21.90 -2.82 -23.93
CA VAL A 173 -21.89 -2.58 -25.39
C VAL A 173 -22.61 -3.70 -26.12
N LEU A 174 -22.37 -4.96 -25.73
CA LEU A 174 -23.06 -6.12 -26.33
C LEU A 174 -24.56 -6.10 -26.05
N ALA A 175 -24.98 -5.88 -24.81
CA ALA A 175 -26.41 -5.77 -24.46
C ALA A 175 -27.10 -4.63 -25.21
N HIS A 176 -26.42 -3.49 -25.40
CA HIS A 176 -26.96 -2.38 -26.18
C HIS A 176 -27.10 -2.72 -27.67
N ALA A 177 -26.11 -3.42 -28.24
CA ALA A 177 -26.18 -3.89 -29.62
C ALA A 177 -27.35 -4.86 -29.85
N GLU A 178 -27.60 -5.79 -28.92
CA GLU A 178 -28.74 -6.72 -28.98
C GLU A 178 -30.08 -5.98 -28.93
N ILE A 179 -30.22 -4.95 -28.09
CA ILE A 179 -31.43 -4.12 -28.01
C ILE A 179 -31.67 -3.39 -29.34
N VAL A 180 -30.63 -2.75 -29.91
CA VAL A 180 -30.75 -2.03 -31.20
C VAL A 180 -31.13 -2.98 -32.34
N LEU A 181 -30.55 -4.18 -32.39
CA LEU A 181 -30.89 -5.19 -33.39
C LEU A 181 -32.34 -5.69 -33.22
N SER A 182 -32.81 -5.87 -31.99
CA SER A 182 -34.19 -6.29 -31.73
C SER A 182 -35.22 -5.23 -32.13
N GLN A 183 -34.91 -3.94 -31.97
CA GLN A 183 -35.80 -2.84 -32.37
C GLN A 183 -35.90 -2.70 -33.90
N ASN A 184 -34.80 -2.95 -34.62
CA ASN A 184 -34.77 -2.86 -36.08
C ASN A 184 -35.44 -4.04 -36.80
N ASN A 185 -35.58 -5.20 -36.15
CA ASN A 185 -36.26 -6.37 -36.72
C ASN A 185 -37.79 -6.38 -36.53
N ILE A 186 -38.35 -5.36 -35.87
CA ILE A 186 -39.79 -5.22 -35.61
C ILE A 186 -40.44 -4.11 -36.49
N ALA A 187 -39.64 -3.41 -37.30
CA ALA A 187 -40.09 -2.39 -38.27
C ALA A 187 -40.17 -2.96 -39.69
#